data_AF-A0A9W4WWT3-F1
#
_entry.id   AF-A0A9W4WWT3-F1
#
_cell.length_a   1.000
_cell.length_b   1.000
_cell.length_c   1.000
_cell.angle_alpha   90.00
_cell.angle_beta   90.00
_cell.angle_gamma   90.00
#
_symmetry.space_group_name_H-M   'P 1'
#
loop_
_entity.id
_entity.type
_entity.pdbx_description
1 polymer ?
#
loop_
_entity_poly.entity_id
_entity_poly.type
_entity_poly.pdbx_seq_one_letter_code
_entity_poly.pdbx_strand_id
1 'polypeptide(L)'
;MPGWGNNSWDYHNNDGNKNSPETNILGSGLSYGPKFITGDIIGCFINFRNNMILYTRNGINLGIAFCNLKNCLYPFVGIESPGRSIVRANLAIKIQIH
;
A
#
# COMPACT_ATOMS: atom_id res chain seq x y z
N MET A 1 1.15 -0.63 -12.78
CA MET A 1 1.19 -1.05 -11.36
C MET A 1 -0.21 -0.89 -10.75
N PRO A 2 -0.56 -1.56 -9.65
CA PRO A 2 -1.74 -1.20 -8.85
C PRO A 2 -1.69 0.29 -8.52
N GLY A 3 -2.84 0.91 -8.30
CA GLY A 3 -2.98 2.36 -8.20
C GLY A 3 -3.36 3.01 -9.52
N TRP A 4 -2.86 2.53 -10.68
CA TRP A 4 -3.04 3.15 -12.00
C TRP A 4 -4.29 2.68 -12.77
N GLY A 5 -4.94 1.59 -12.32
CA GLY A 5 -6.20 1.09 -12.86
C GLY A 5 -7.39 1.46 -11.96
N ASN A 6 -8.61 1.42 -12.53
CA ASN A 6 -9.84 1.67 -11.76
C ASN A 6 -9.90 0.75 -10.53
N ASN A 7 -10.19 1.31 -9.36
CA ASN A 7 -10.36 0.62 -8.07
C ASN A 7 -9.13 -0.13 -7.55
N SER A 8 -7.94 0.48 -7.64
CA SER A 8 -6.73 -0.07 -7.04
C SER A 8 -5.96 0.98 -6.23
N TRP A 9 -5.29 0.56 -5.17
CA TRP A 9 -4.57 1.43 -4.23
C TRP A 9 -3.20 0.84 -3.92
N ASP A 10 -2.15 1.66 -3.93
CA ASP A 10 -0.79 1.20 -3.64
C ASP A 10 0.07 2.24 -2.92
N TYR A 11 1.18 1.76 -2.35
CA TYR A 11 2.26 2.57 -1.78
C TYR A 11 3.57 2.15 -2.43
N HIS A 12 4.24 3.11 -3.04
CA HIS A 12 5.32 2.86 -3.98
C HIS A 12 6.70 3.14 -3.38
N ASN A 13 7.64 2.23 -3.62
CA ASN A 13 8.92 2.21 -2.93
C ASN A 13 9.89 3.31 -3.41
N ASN A 14 9.85 3.62 -4.71
CA ASN A 14 10.85 4.49 -5.34
C ASN A 14 10.69 5.96 -4.93
N ASP A 15 9.47 6.40 -4.68
CA ASP A 15 9.14 7.79 -4.37
C ASP A 15 8.49 7.96 -2.99
N GLY A 16 7.98 6.88 -2.38
CA GLY A 16 7.24 6.96 -1.12
C GLY A 16 5.82 7.48 -1.31
N ASN A 17 5.33 7.53 -2.55
CA ASN A 17 4.02 8.03 -2.86
C ASN A 17 2.95 6.95 -2.68
N LYS A 18 1.73 7.40 -2.39
CA LYS A 18 0.53 6.58 -2.48
C LYS A 18 -0.18 6.89 -3.79
N ASN A 19 -0.69 5.86 -4.47
CA ASN A 19 -1.54 6.04 -5.64
C ASN A 19 -2.91 5.38 -5.47
N SER A 20 -3.93 6.04 -6.01
CA SER A 20 -5.32 5.63 -6.03
C SER A 20 -5.99 6.16 -7.30
N PRO A 21 -7.24 5.77 -7.60
CA PRO A 21 -7.98 6.34 -8.72
C PRO A 21 -8.09 7.86 -8.62
N GLU A 22 -8.21 8.41 -7.40
CA GLU A 22 -8.27 9.86 -7.18
C GLU A 22 -6.93 10.55 -7.45
N THR A 23 -5.80 9.96 -7.03
CA THR A 23 -4.49 10.58 -7.26
C THR A 23 -4.06 10.50 -8.73
N ASN A 24 -4.50 9.48 -9.48
CA ASN A 24 -4.20 9.38 -10.90
C ASN A 24 -4.73 10.55 -11.72
N ILE A 25 -5.84 11.17 -11.30
CA ILE A 25 -6.39 12.35 -11.96
C ILE A 25 -5.37 13.51 -11.95
N LEU A 26 -4.50 13.55 -10.94
CA LEU A 26 -3.45 14.56 -10.80
C LEU A 26 -2.19 14.23 -11.63
N GLY A 27 -2.19 13.12 -12.37
CA GLY A 27 -1.07 12.68 -13.21
C GLY A 27 0.16 12.16 -12.45
N SER A 28 0.11 12.13 -11.11
CA SER A 28 1.18 11.63 -10.25
C SER A 28 0.65 11.18 -8.90
N GLY A 29 1.39 10.28 -8.22
CA GLY A 29 1.09 9.87 -6.86
C GLY A 29 1.19 11.01 -5.86
N LEU A 30 0.52 10.87 -4.71
CA LEU A 30 0.62 11.82 -3.61
C LEU A 30 1.68 11.37 -2.60
N SER A 31 2.44 12.32 -2.06
CA SER A 31 3.37 12.03 -0.97
C SER A 31 2.64 11.43 0.24
N TYR A 32 3.22 10.38 0.81
CA TYR A 32 2.62 9.64 1.91
C TYR A 32 3.63 9.21 2.96
N GLY A 33 4.64 8.43 2.56
CA GLY A 33 5.60 7.83 3.47
C GLY A 33 7.02 7.95 2.94
N PRO A 34 8.02 7.49 3.72
CA PRO A 34 9.40 7.45 3.23
C PRO A 34 9.54 6.44 2.09
N LYS A 35 10.62 6.53 1.32
CA LYS A 35 11.02 5.43 0.43
C LYS A 35 11.37 4.19 1.26
N PHE A 36 11.22 3.02 0.66
CA PHE A 36 11.62 1.75 1.27
C PHE A 36 12.47 0.91 0.34
N ILE A 37 13.34 0.10 0.92
CA ILE A 37 14.42 -0.61 0.22
C ILE A 37 14.52 -2.07 0.68
N THR A 38 15.45 -2.80 0.08
CA THR A 38 15.81 -4.15 0.51
C THR A 38 16.08 -4.20 2.01
N GLY A 39 15.42 -5.15 2.69
CA GLY A 39 15.54 -5.34 4.14
C GLY A 39 14.42 -4.68 4.95
N ASP A 40 13.70 -3.71 4.39
CA ASP A 40 12.51 -3.14 5.04
C ASP A 40 11.34 -4.15 5.02
N ILE A 41 10.58 -4.16 6.11
CA ILE A 41 9.30 -4.88 6.21
C ILE A 41 8.17 -3.87 6.05
N ILE A 42 7.42 -3.99 4.95
CA ILE A 42 6.23 -3.17 4.71
C ILE A 42 4.98 -3.98 5.04
N GLY A 43 4.21 -3.49 6.01
CA GLY A 43 2.88 -4.02 6.32
C GLY A 43 1.80 -3.19 5.63
N CYS A 44 0.75 -3.85 5.15
CA CYS A 44 -0.47 -3.23 4.63
C CYS A 44 -1.66 -3.71 5.45
N PHE A 45 -2.38 -2.79 6.06
CA PHE A 45 -3.48 -3.08 6.97
C PHE A 45 -4.76 -2.49 6.41
N ILE A 46 -5.82 -3.30 6.41
CA ILE A 46 -7.17 -2.88 6.04
C ILE A 46 -8.02 -2.87 7.31
N ASN A 47 -8.51 -1.69 7.67
CA ASN A 47 -9.54 -1.53 8.68
C ASN A 47 -10.90 -1.63 8.00
N PHE A 48 -11.54 -2.80 8.11
CA PHE A 48 -12.86 -3.06 7.53
C PHE A 48 -14.00 -2.31 8.22
N ARG A 49 -13.83 -1.89 9.48
CA ARG A 49 -14.85 -1.11 10.19
C ARG A 49 -14.96 0.31 9.64
N ASN A 50 -13.81 0.89 9.33
CA ASN A 50 -13.71 2.29 8.88
C ASN A 50 -13.44 2.41 7.38
N ASN A 51 -13.33 1.28 6.66
CA ASN A 51 -12.97 1.21 5.24
C ASN A 51 -11.72 2.03 4.91
N MET A 52 -10.63 1.74 5.63
CA MET A 52 -9.35 2.47 5.53
C MET A 52 -8.17 1.53 5.31
N ILE A 53 -7.15 2.03 4.59
CA ILE A 53 -5.84 1.38 4.47
C ILE A 53 -4.81 2.23 5.19
N LEU A 54 -3.93 1.57 5.95
CA LEU A 54 -2.70 2.15 6.46
C LEU A 54 -1.52 1.23 6.19
N TYR A 55 -0.34 1.81 6.03
CA TYR A 55 0.90 1.05 5.90
C TYR A 55 1.77 1.19 7.14
N THR A 56 2.66 0.23 7.31
CA THR A 56 3.73 0.28 8.30
C THR A 56 5.07 0.06 7.63
N ARG A 57 6.14 0.63 8.20
CA ARG A 57 7.51 0.30 7.86
C ARG A 57 8.24 -0.17 9.11
N ASN A 58 8.77 -1.39 9.07
CA ASN A 58 9.47 -2.02 10.19
C ASN A 58 8.66 -1.98 11.50
N GLY A 59 7.34 -2.19 11.37
CA GLY A 59 6.38 -2.15 12.48
C GLY A 59 5.92 -0.75 12.90
N ILE A 60 6.48 0.32 12.36
CA ILE A 60 6.08 1.71 12.66
C ILE A 60 4.93 2.11 11.73
N ASN A 61 3.83 2.62 12.32
CA ASN A 61 2.66 3.10 11.59
C ASN A 61 2.96 4.40 10.83
N LEU A 62 2.64 4.43 9.53
CA LEU A 62 2.84 5.58 8.64
C LEU A 62 1.60 6.48 8.52
N GLY A 63 0.54 6.17 9.24
CA GLY A 63 -0.74 6.88 9.19
C GLY A 63 -1.67 6.37 8.09
N ILE A 64 -2.86 6.97 7.98
CA ILE A 64 -3.89 6.56 7.03
C ILE A 64 -3.46 6.92 5.61
N ALA A 65 -3.34 5.92 4.74
CA ALA A 65 -3.07 6.11 3.32
C ALA A 65 -4.35 6.45 2.56
N PHE A 66 -5.39 5.64 2.76
CA PHE A 66 -6.63 5.69 2.00
C PHE A 66 -7.85 5.53 2.91
N CYS A 67 -8.95 6.20 2.58
CA CYS A 67 -10.23 6.12 3.27
C CYS A 67 -11.37 5.97 2.27
N ASN A 68 -12.58 5.67 2.77
CA ASN A 68 -13.78 5.48 1.95
C ASN A 68 -13.61 4.41 0.87
N LEU A 69 -12.88 3.34 1.20
CA LEU A 69 -12.68 2.21 0.28
C LEU A 69 -14.04 1.60 -0.09
N LYS A 70 -14.17 1.23 -1.36
CA LYS A 70 -15.34 0.56 -1.91
C LYS A 70 -14.95 -0.83 -2.39
N ASN A 71 -15.90 -1.76 -2.36
CA ASN A 71 -15.79 -3.13 -2.85
C ASN A 71 -14.85 -4.04 -2.03
N CYS A 72 -14.82 -5.32 -2.40
CA CYS A 72 -13.87 -6.29 -1.86
C CYS A 72 -12.46 -6.00 -2.39
N LEU A 73 -11.48 -5.96 -1.49
CA LEU A 73 -10.07 -5.75 -1.83
C LEU A 73 -9.31 -7.07 -1.78
N TYR A 74 -8.38 -7.22 -2.72
CA TYR A 74 -7.46 -8.35 -2.78
C TYR A 74 -6.03 -7.84 -2.59
N PRO A 75 -5.19 -8.53 -1.80
CA PRO A 75 -3.80 -8.17 -1.65
C PRO A 75 -3.07 -8.30 -2.99
N PHE A 76 -2.20 -7.34 -3.29
CA PHE A 76 -1.41 -7.34 -4.52
C PHE A 76 0.00 -6.81 -4.25
N VAL A 77 1.00 -7.41 -4.91
CA VAL A 77 2.39 -6.93 -4.91
C VAL A 77 2.83 -6.74 -6.36
N GLY A 78 3.22 -5.50 -6.71
CA GLY A 78 3.77 -5.18 -8.03
C GLY A 78 5.28 -5.16 -8.02
N ILE A 79 5.91 -5.76 -9.04
CA ILE A 79 7.36 -5.72 -9.24
C ILE A 79 7.61 -5.25 -10.68
N GLU A 80 8.26 -4.10 -10.84
CA GLU A 80 8.49 -3.50 -12.16
C GLU A 80 9.74 -4.04 -12.85
N SER A 81 10.80 -4.37 -12.11
CA SER A 81 12.08 -4.84 -12.66
C SER A 81 12.29 -6.34 -12.39
N PRO A 82 12.02 -7.22 -13.37
CA PRO A 82 12.23 -8.66 -13.21
C PRO A 82 13.69 -8.98 -12.82
N GLY A 83 13.87 -9.89 -11.87
CA GLY A 83 15.20 -10.40 -11.48
C GLY A 83 16.03 -9.50 -10.55
N ARG A 84 15.60 -8.27 -10.25
CA ARG A 84 16.28 -7.39 -9.27
C ARG A 84 15.65 -7.37 -7.88
N SER A 85 14.41 -7.83 -7.77
CA SER A 85 13.64 -7.74 -6.53
C SER A 85 13.10 -9.11 -6.15
N ILE A 86 13.35 -9.51 -4.90
CA ILE A 86 12.72 -10.67 -4.27
C ILE A 86 11.83 -10.13 -3.16
N VAL A 87 10.53 -10.38 -3.27
CA VAL A 87 9.57 -10.02 -2.22
C VAL A 87 9.04 -11.30 -1.59
N ARG A 88 9.08 -11.37 -0.25
CA ARG A 88 8.39 -12.40 0.51
C ARG A 88 7.10 -11.82 1.05
N ALA A 89 5.96 -12.33 0.57
CA ALA A 89 4.65 -11.92 1.05
C ALA A 89 4.22 -12.81 2.21
N ASN A 90 3.81 -12.20 3.32
CA ASN A 90 3.14 -12.88 4.43
C ASN A 90 1.67 -12.41 4.46
N LEU A 91 0.77 -13.28 4.01
CA LEU A 91 -0.68 -13.03 4.00
C LEU A 91 -1.28 -13.62 5.27
N ALA A 92 -1.31 -12.84 6.33
CA ALA A 92 -1.92 -13.22 7.60
C ALA A 92 -3.06 -12.25 7.95
N ILE A 93 -4.20 -12.78 8.38
CA ILE A 93 -5.23 -11.99 9.06
C ILE A 93 -4.78 -11.84 10.51
N LYS A 94 -4.17 -10.70 10.85
CA LYS A 94 -3.95 -10.32 12.25
C LYS A 94 -5.15 -9.53 12.74
N ILE A 95 -6.01 -10.16 13.54
CA ILE A 95 -7.07 -9.46 14.27
C ILE A 95 -6.41 -8.84 15.51
N GLN A 96 -6.30 -7.52 15.52
CA GLN A 96 -5.85 -6.78 16.70
C GLN A 96 -7.11 -6.36 17.47
N ILE A 97 -7.39 -7.07 18.57
CA ILE A 97 -8.48 -6.74 19.48
C ILE A 97 -7.93 -5.66 20.43
N HIS A 98 -8.61 -4.51 20.52
CA HIS A 98 -8.34 -3.48 21.53
C HIS A 98 -9.18 -3.75 22.76
#